data_AF-A0A1D8RX50-F1
#
_entry.id   AF-A0A1D8RX50-F1
#
_cell.length_a   1.000
_cell.length_b   1.000
_cell.length_c   1.000
_cell.angle_alpha   90.00
_cell.angle_beta   90.00
_cell.angle_gamma   90.00
#
_symmetry.space_group_name_H-M   'P 1'
#
loop_
_entity.id
_entity.type
_entity.pdbx_description
1 polymer ?
#
loop_
_entity_poly.entity_id
_entity_poly.type
_entity_poly.pdbx_seq_one_letter_code
_entity_poly.pdbx_strand_id
1 'polypeptide(L)'
;MKFKFLKQLALGFALVVSANATAGIISSTNSHITSDGSVVNLSGLDWLSWDVTTGQSRTDIENGFMGLLDDGWRYATVMEYKTMMESVFDTHSGWSVDNSDGALWLYSNLYGHNEASTFNSIQYFNFYGDGSENGGTFSSYGHFRFYSSRLRDISSEITHGWSRYSQNNGSISASKDRTRQMASALVRANVVPEPSTLAILALGMIGLASRRFKKQS
;
A
#
# COMPACT_ATOMS: atom_id res chain seq x y z
N MET A 1 0.04 -56.28 -24.52
CA MET A 1 -0.61 -55.39 -25.50
C MET A 1 -0.03 -53.99 -25.37
N LYS A 2 0.44 -53.38 -26.45
CA LYS A 2 1.12 -52.07 -26.42
C LYS A 2 0.10 -51.00 -25.98
N PHE A 3 0.41 -50.25 -24.91
CA PHE A 3 -0.42 -49.16 -24.32
C PHE A 3 -0.63 -47.95 -25.25
N LYS A 4 -0.96 -48.16 -26.53
CA LYS A 4 -1.12 -47.09 -27.52
C LYS A 4 -2.29 -46.16 -27.18
N PHE A 5 -3.38 -46.71 -26.67
CA PHE A 5 -4.57 -45.96 -26.27
C PHE A 5 -4.31 -45.04 -25.06
N LEU A 6 -3.64 -45.53 -24.02
CA LEU A 6 -3.33 -44.75 -22.82
C LEU A 6 -2.44 -43.54 -23.13
N LYS A 7 -1.52 -43.67 -24.10
CA LYS A 7 -0.67 -42.56 -24.57
C LYS A 7 -1.47 -41.47 -25.29
N GLN A 8 -2.49 -41.84 -26.07
CA GLN A 8 -3.36 -40.87 -26.75
C GLN A 8 -4.26 -40.14 -25.75
N LEU A 9 -4.77 -40.86 -24.74
CA LEU A 9 -5.61 -40.30 -23.70
C LEU A 9 -4.84 -39.30 -22.81
N ALA A 10 -3.60 -39.62 -22.44
CA ALA A 10 -2.73 -38.70 -21.69
C ALA A 10 -2.40 -37.41 -22.48
N LEU A 11 -2.16 -37.53 -23.79
CA LEU A 11 -1.93 -36.38 -24.68
C LEU A 11 -3.18 -35.48 -24.82
N GLY A 12 -4.36 -36.10 -24.97
CA GLY A 12 -5.63 -35.37 -25.02
C GLY A 12 -5.93 -34.66 -23.70
N PHE A 13 -5.70 -35.32 -22.57
CA PHE A 13 -5.89 -34.75 -21.24
C PHE A 13 -4.94 -33.57 -20.97
N ALA A 14 -3.66 -33.69 -21.34
CA ALA A 14 -2.69 -32.61 -21.21
C ALA A 14 -3.09 -31.36 -22.03
N LEU A 15 -3.61 -31.56 -23.24
CA LEU A 15 -4.10 -30.47 -24.11
C LEU A 15 -5.31 -29.74 -23.50
N VAL A 16 -6.27 -30.49 -22.95
CA VAL A 16 -7.47 -29.90 -22.33
C VAL A 16 -7.13 -29.12 -21.06
N VAL A 17 -6.20 -29.60 -20.24
CA VAL A 17 -5.76 -28.88 -19.03
C VAL A 17 -4.96 -27.62 -19.37
N SER A 18 -4.19 -27.63 -20.48
CA SER A 18 -3.43 -26.46 -20.92
C SER A 18 -4.27 -25.34 -21.57
N ALA A 19 -5.51 -25.61 -21.97
CA ALA A 19 -6.37 -24.62 -22.62
C ALA A 19 -6.98 -23.59 -21.64
N ASN A 20 -6.94 -23.86 -20.32
CA ASN A 20 -7.46 -22.98 -19.28
C ASN A 20 -6.35 -22.13 -18.61
N ALA A 21 -5.30 -21.78 -19.35
CA ALA A 21 -4.35 -20.79 -18.89
C ALA A 21 -4.98 -19.39 -19.00
N THR A 22 -5.73 -18.99 -17.97
CA THR A 22 -6.14 -17.60 -17.81
C THR A 22 -4.88 -16.80 -17.49
N ALA A 23 -4.27 -16.20 -18.50
CA ALA A 23 -3.24 -15.19 -18.31
C ALA A 23 -3.92 -13.97 -17.67
N GLY A 24 -3.90 -13.92 -16.34
CA GLY A 24 -4.12 -12.66 -15.66
C GLY A 24 -3.06 -11.70 -16.19
N ILE A 25 -3.48 -10.64 -16.88
CA ILE A 25 -2.61 -9.48 -17.05
C ILE A 25 -2.07 -9.18 -15.66
N ILE A 26 -0.75 -9.23 -15.47
CA ILE A 26 -0.13 -8.63 -14.29
C ILE A 26 -0.36 -7.15 -14.52
N SER A 27 -1.52 -6.73 -14.05
CA SER A 27 -1.88 -5.35 -14.06
C SER A 27 -0.98 -4.79 -12.98
N SER A 28 0.17 -4.26 -13.37
CA SER A 28 0.95 -3.36 -12.52
C SER A 28 0.12 -2.14 -12.07
N THR A 29 -1.14 -2.05 -12.49
CA THR A 29 -2.18 -1.18 -11.98
C THR A 29 -2.72 -1.61 -10.61
N ASN A 30 -1.87 -1.56 -9.57
CA ASN A 30 -2.30 -0.81 -8.37
C ASN A 30 -2.05 0.68 -8.66
N SER A 31 -2.47 1.14 -9.84
CA SER A 31 -2.49 2.55 -10.18
C SER A 31 -3.67 3.06 -9.40
N HIS A 32 -3.39 3.45 -8.17
CA HIS A 32 -4.31 4.23 -7.39
C HIS A 32 -4.40 5.58 -8.11
N ILE A 33 -5.47 5.74 -8.89
CA ILE A 33 -5.68 6.94 -9.69
C ILE A 33 -6.62 7.83 -8.88
N THR A 34 -6.25 9.09 -8.72
CA THR A 34 -7.09 10.11 -8.11
C THR A 34 -8.22 10.50 -9.07
N SER A 35 -9.22 11.29 -8.64
CA SER A 35 -10.36 11.57 -9.52
C SER A 35 -10.04 12.46 -10.72
N ASP A 36 -8.91 13.18 -10.67
CA ASP A 36 -8.38 14.00 -11.76
C ASP A 36 -7.47 13.21 -12.74
N GLY A 37 -7.15 11.95 -12.44
CA GLY A 37 -6.30 11.10 -13.27
C GLY A 37 -4.84 11.01 -12.83
N SER A 38 -4.45 11.65 -11.73
CA SER A 38 -3.09 11.55 -11.19
C SER A 38 -2.80 10.15 -10.65
N VAL A 39 -1.59 9.64 -10.92
CA VAL A 39 -1.18 8.30 -10.46
C VAL A 39 -0.51 8.42 -9.10
N VAL A 40 -1.10 7.80 -8.09
CA VAL A 40 -0.52 7.67 -6.76
C VAL A 40 0.53 6.57 -6.75
N ASN A 41 1.75 6.94 -6.37
CA ASN A 41 2.91 6.08 -6.30
C ASN A 41 3.08 5.48 -4.90
N LEU A 42 2.56 4.26 -4.73
CA LEU A 42 2.71 3.48 -3.49
C LEU A 42 4.04 2.72 -3.38
N SER A 43 5.00 2.95 -4.29
CA SER A 43 6.31 2.26 -4.33
C SER A 43 6.22 0.73 -4.41
N GLY A 44 5.11 0.19 -4.94
CA GLY A 44 4.88 -1.26 -5.00
C GLY A 44 4.60 -1.91 -3.64
N LEU A 45 4.26 -1.12 -2.62
CA LEU A 45 3.94 -1.57 -1.27
C LEU A 45 2.44 -1.60 -1.04
N ASP A 46 2.00 -2.50 -0.17
CA ASP A 46 0.67 -2.40 0.42
C ASP A 46 0.74 -1.39 1.57
N TRP A 47 -0.21 -0.47 1.61
CA TRP A 47 -0.36 0.50 2.69
C TRP A 47 -1.51 0.08 3.60
N LEU A 48 -1.26 0.01 4.90
CA LEU A 48 -2.32 -0.24 5.86
C LEU A 48 -3.22 0.99 5.91
N SER A 49 -4.53 0.76 5.83
CA SER A 49 -5.49 1.83 6.06
C SER A 49 -5.28 2.43 7.46
N TRP A 50 -5.17 3.75 7.53
CA TRP A 50 -4.85 4.51 8.72
C TRP A 50 -5.98 4.51 9.75
N ASP A 51 -7.23 4.27 9.35
CA ASP A 51 -8.34 4.04 10.27
C ASP A 51 -8.10 2.85 11.22
N VAL A 52 -7.41 1.81 10.76
CA VAL A 52 -7.04 0.62 11.56
C VAL A 52 -6.20 0.99 12.79
N THR A 53 -5.30 1.96 12.63
CA THR A 53 -4.39 2.41 13.70
C THR A 53 -4.82 3.74 14.31
N THR A 54 -5.98 4.27 13.91
CA THR A 54 -6.44 5.57 14.40
C THR A 54 -6.73 5.53 15.89
N GLY A 55 -6.15 6.47 16.63
CA GLY A 55 -6.29 6.51 18.08
C GLY A 55 -5.29 5.64 18.84
N GLN A 56 -4.39 4.94 18.14
CA GLN A 56 -3.33 4.13 18.76
C GLN A 56 -2.01 4.90 18.75
N SER A 57 -1.26 4.80 19.84
CA SER A 57 0.11 5.32 19.86
C SER A 57 1.05 4.37 19.11
N ARG A 58 2.21 4.89 18.68
CA ARG A 58 3.28 4.06 18.12
C ARG A 58 3.72 2.97 19.10
N THR A 59 3.84 3.30 20.38
CA THR A 59 4.18 2.34 21.44
C THR A 59 3.16 1.20 21.53
N ASP A 60 1.87 1.48 21.36
CA ASP A 60 0.84 0.42 21.36
C ASP A 60 1.03 -0.56 20.19
N ILE A 61 1.37 -0.04 19.01
CA ILE A 61 1.67 -0.85 17.83
C ILE A 61 2.93 -1.69 18.02
N GLU A 62 4.00 -1.08 18.53
CA GLU A 62 5.25 -1.76 18.85
C GLU A 62 5.09 -2.82 19.95
N ASN A 63 4.12 -2.63 20.85
CA ASN A 63 3.73 -3.59 21.89
C ASN A 63 2.75 -4.67 21.40
N GLY A 64 2.50 -4.78 20.08
CA GLY A 64 1.74 -5.88 19.49
C GLY A 64 0.26 -5.59 19.25
N PHE A 65 -0.15 -4.32 19.11
CA PHE A 65 -1.52 -3.99 18.68
C PHE A 65 -1.91 -4.79 17.42
N MET A 66 -2.93 -5.64 17.58
CA MET A 66 -3.45 -6.53 16.54
C MET A 66 -2.41 -7.46 15.88
N GLY A 67 -1.22 -7.65 16.47
CA GLY A 67 -0.15 -8.46 15.86
C GLY A 67 0.38 -7.89 14.54
N LEU A 68 0.17 -6.60 14.24
CA LEU A 68 0.49 -6.02 12.93
C LEU A 68 1.96 -6.22 12.53
N LEU A 69 2.89 -6.01 13.47
CA LEU A 69 4.31 -6.16 13.18
C LEU A 69 4.71 -7.63 12.96
N ASP A 70 4.07 -8.56 13.67
CA ASP A 70 4.27 -10.00 13.49
C ASP A 70 3.72 -10.49 12.13
N ASP A 71 2.65 -9.85 11.65
CA ASP A 71 2.06 -10.08 10.32
C ASP A 71 2.87 -9.48 9.16
N GLY A 72 4.07 -8.95 9.45
CA GLY A 72 5.01 -8.42 8.47
C GLY A 72 4.75 -6.97 8.06
N TRP A 73 3.87 -6.26 8.76
CA TRP A 73 3.79 -4.80 8.62
C TRP A 73 4.99 -4.14 9.28
N ARG A 74 5.45 -3.04 8.68
CA ARG A 74 6.49 -2.19 9.26
C ARG A 74 6.12 -0.74 9.06
N TYR A 75 6.71 0.15 9.84
CA TYR A 75 6.62 1.58 9.54
C TYR A 75 7.17 1.88 8.14
N ALA A 76 6.45 2.73 7.40
CA ALA A 76 6.94 3.29 6.16
C ALA A 76 8.25 4.06 6.42
N THR A 77 9.24 3.91 5.56
CA THR A 77 10.43 4.77 5.62
C THR A 77 10.06 6.20 5.25
N VAL A 78 10.93 7.15 5.61
CA VAL A 78 10.77 8.56 5.22
C VAL A 78 10.66 8.70 3.70
N MET A 79 11.44 7.94 2.94
CA MET A 79 11.43 7.98 1.48
C MET A 79 10.11 7.46 0.92
N GLU A 80 9.63 6.31 1.39
CA GLU A 80 8.37 5.71 0.93
C GLU A 80 7.16 6.60 1.21
N TYR A 81 7.10 7.18 2.42
CA TYR A 81 6.04 8.13 2.77
C TYR A 81 6.09 9.38 1.92
N LYS A 82 7.29 9.96 1.73
CA LYS A 82 7.48 11.14 0.90
C LYS A 82 7.08 10.89 -0.55
N THR A 83 7.55 9.79 -1.15
CA THR A 83 7.21 9.41 -2.53
C THR A 83 5.70 9.28 -2.73
N MET A 84 5.01 8.66 -1.77
CA MET A 84 3.55 8.53 -1.83
C MET A 84 2.86 9.88 -1.67
N MET A 85 3.24 10.71 -0.69
CA MET A 85 2.67 12.05 -0.51
C MET A 85 2.88 12.96 -1.73
N GLU A 86 4.10 13.00 -2.30
CA GLU A 86 4.42 13.82 -3.48
C GLU A 86 3.69 13.35 -4.75
N SER A 87 3.23 12.10 -4.79
CA SER A 87 2.41 11.60 -5.90
C SER A 87 0.92 11.88 -5.74
N VAL A 88 0.46 12.07 -4.50
CA VAL A 88 -0.93 12.38 -4.18
C VAL A 88 -1.18 13.88 -4.31
N PHE A 89 -0.24 14.68 -3.82
CA PHE A 89 -0.36 16.12 -3.82
C PHE A 89 0.53 16.71 -4.90
N ASP A 90 -0.10 17.42 -5.83
CA ASP A 90 0.65 18.23 -6.78
C ASP A 90 1.50 19.26 -6.01
N THR A 91 2.58 19.76 -6.62
CA THR A 91 3.70 20.51 -5.99
C THR A 91 3.35 21.78 -5.18
N HIS A 92 2.06 22.07 -4.95
CA HIS A 92 1.53 23.21 -4.24
C HIS A 92 1.69 23.07 -2.71
N SER A 93 2.66 23.80 -2.16
CA SER A 93 2.84 23.94 -0.72
C SER A 93 1.76 24.82 -0.08
N GLY A 94 1.26 24.43 1.09
CA GLY A 94 0.27 25.20 1.86
C GLY A 94 -1.17 24.97 1.40
N TRP A 95 -2.09 25.80 1.89
CA TRP A 95 -3.53 25.68 1.60
C TRP A 95 -3.86 25.97 0.13
N SER A 96 -4.01 24.92 -0.67
CA SER A 96 -4.49 25.02 -2.05
C SER A 96 -5.70 24.13 -2.30
N VAL A 97 -6.65 24.64 -3.10
CA VAL A 97 -7.77 23.85 -3.64
C VAL A 97 -7.31 22.86 -4.71
N ASP A 98 -6.15 23.08 -5.31
CA ASP A 98 -5.55 22.15 -6.27
C ASP A 98 -5.12 20.84 -5.58
N ASN A 99 -4.90 20.89 -4.26
CA ASN A 99 -4.63 19.70 -3.46
C ASN A 99 -5.92 18.90 -3.11
N SER A 100 -7.10 19.35 -3.56
CA SER A 100 -8.40 18.75 -3.23
C SER A 100 -8.50 17.30 -3.66
N ASP A 101 -8.00 16.96 -4.84
CA ASP A 101 -8.15 15.61 -5.39
C ASP A 101 -7.27 14.59 -4.65
N GLY A 102 -6.00 14.93 -4.45
CA GLY A 102 -5.11 14.14 -3.59
C GLY A 102 -5.64 13.97 -2.17
N ALA A 103 -6.19 15.05 -1.59
CA ALA A 103 -6.83 15.01 -0.28
C ALA A 103 -8.01 14.03 -0.24
N LEU A 104 -8.90 14.08 -1.24
CA LEU A 104 -10.03 13.16 -1.38
C LEU A 104 -9.57 11.71 -1.56
N TRP A 105 -8.50 11.49 -2.33
CA TRP A 105 -7.92 10.17 -2.53
C TRP A 105 -7.41 9.58 -1.20
N LEU A 106 -6.64 10.33 -0.41
CA LEU A 106 -6.16 9.87 0.91
C LEU A 106 -7.33 9.59 1.86
N TYR A 107 -8.29 10.50 1.88
CA TYR A 107 -9.45 10.41 2.75
C TYR A 107 -10.28 9.15 2.47
N SER A 108 -10.44 8.79 1.20
CA SER A 108 -11.17 7.59 0.79
C SER A 108 -10.36 6.30 0.93
N ASN A 109 -9.08 6.31 0.52
CA ASN A 109 -8.29 5.09 0.41
C ASN A 109 -7.56 4.72 1.71
N LEU A 110 -7.12 5.71 2.49
CA LEU A 110 -6.36 5.47 3.73
C LEU A 110 -7.16 5.75 5.00
N TYR A 111 -8.22 6.55 4.97
CA TYR A 111 -9.08 6.74 6.16
C TYR A 111 -10.39 5.96 6.11
N GLY A 112 -10.63 5.17 5.07
CA GLY A 112 -11.81 4.32 4.95
C GLY A 112 -13.14 5.10 4.90
N HIS A 113 -13.10 6.38 4.51
CA HIS A 113 -14.28 7.23 4.48
C HIS A 113 -14.77 7.45 3.04
N ASN A 114 -15.96 6.94 2.72
CA ASN A 114 -16.48 6.90 1.35
C ASN A 114 -17.06 8.23 0.84
N GLU A 115 -17.28 9.21 1.71
CA GLU A 115 -17.83 10.51 1.33
C GLU A 115 -17.10 11.60 2.12
N ALA A 116 -16.64 12.65 1.43
CA ALA A 116 -16.26 13.90 2.07
C ALA A 116 -17.53 14.55 2.63
N SER A 117 -18.07 13.97 3.72
CA SER A 117 -19.10 14.64 4.50
C SER A 117 -18.57 16.01 4.88
N THR A 118 -19.40 17.04 4.84
CA THR A 118 -18.98 18.42 5.12
C THR A 118 -18.19 18.48 6.44
N PHE A 119 -16.88 18.70 6.36
CA PHE A 119 -16.02 18.85 7.52
C PHE A 119 -15.47 20.26 7.57
N ASN A 120 -15.79 21.01 8.63
CA ASN A 120 -15.29 22.37 8.79
C ASN A 120 -13.75 22.39 8.86
N SER A 121 -13.12 21.41 9.52
CA SER A 121 -11.68 21.16 9.47
C SER A 121 -11.35 19.83 10.12
N ILE A 122 -10.49 19.01 9.50
CA ILE A 122 -9.90 17.82 10.12
C ILE A 122 -8.38 17.89 9.98
N GLN A 123 -7.66 17.54 11.04
CA GLN A 123 -6.22 17.39 11.07
C GLN A 123 -5.87 15.93 11.31
N TYR A 124 -4.82 15.49 10.64
CA TYR A 124 -4.32 14.13 10.71
C TYR A 124 -2.82 14.14 10.92
N PHE A 125 -2.37 13.29 11.82
CA PHE A 125 -0.97 13.08 12.14
C PHE A 125 -0.64 11.61 11.90
N ASN A 126 0.35 11.33 11.05
CA ASN A 126 0.76 9.98 10.74
C ASN A 126 2.19 9.76 11.15
N PHE A 127 2.40 8.77 12.03
CA PHE A 127 3.74 8.31 12.37
C PHE A 127 4.31 7.47 11.23
N TYR A 128 5.52 7.79 10.79
CA TYR A 128 6.29 6.97 9.86
C TYR A 128 7.77 7.05 10.20
N GLY A 129 8.49 5.98 9.88
CA GLY A 129 9.94 5.90 9.97
C GLY A 129 10.55 6.21 11.33
N ASP A 130 11.87 6.08 11.36
CA ASP A 130 12.72 6.66 12.39
C ASP A 130 13.75 7.56 11.69
N GLY A 131 14.02 8.71 12.28
CA GLY A 131 15.17 9.52 11.93
C GLY A 131 16.16 9.61 13.07
N SER A 132 17.40 9.83 12.70
CA SER A 132 18.46 10.21 13.63
C SER A 132 18.83 11.67 13.40
N GLU A 133 18.66 12.53 14.39
CA GLU A 133 19.15 13.90 14.36
C GLU A 133 19.91 14.18 15.67
N ASN A 134 21.10 14.78 15.60
CA ASN A 134 21.88 15.14 16.80
C ASN A 134 22.09 13.99 17.82
N GLY A 135 22.20 12.74 17.36
CA GLY A 135 22.46 11.57 18.20
C GLY A 135 21.25 11.01 18.97
N GLY A 136 20.03 11.53 18.74
CA GLY A 136 18.79 10.95 19.26
C GLY A 136 17.98 10.23 18.17
N THR A 137 17.10 9.30 18.58
CA THR A 137 16.08 8.69 17.71
C THR A 137 14.79 9.50 17.78
N PHE A 138 14.27 9.90 16.62
CA PHE A 138 13.06 10.70 16.47
C PHE A 138 12.08 9.93 15.60
N SER A 139 10.80 9.92 15.99
CA SER A 139 9.75 9.46 15.07
C SER A 139 9.45 10.59 14.10
N SER A 140 9.47 10.30 12.80
CA SER A 140 8.95 11.26 11.83
C SER A 140 7.43 11.26 11.90
N TYR A 141 6.84 12.42 11.64
CA TYR A 141 5.41 12.51 11.45
C TYR A 141 5.06 13.41 10.27
N GLY A 142 3.97 13.03 9.62
CA GLY A 142 3.32 13.80 8.58
C GLY A 142 2.10 14.43 9.18
N HIS A 143 1.97 15.74 9.03
CA HIS A 143 0.76 16.45 9.40
C HIS A 143 0.08 16.93 8.12
N PHE A 144 -1.19 16.59 7.99
CA PHE A 144 -2.02 17.21 6.97
C PHE A 144 -3.35 17.63 7.54
N ARG A 145 -3.88 18.68 6.95
CA ARG A 145 -5.14 19.26 7.36
C ARG A 145 -6.03 19.39 6.15
N PHE A 146 -7.28 19.02 6.30
CA PHE A 146 -8.32 19.25 5.30
C PHE A 146 -9.26 20.32 5.80
N TYR A 147 -9.69 21.18 4.90
CA TYR A 147 -10.73 22.17 5.13
C TYR A 147 -11.75 22.04 4.00
N SER A 148 -13.03 21.88 4.34
CA SER A 148 -14.11 21.87 3.37
C SER A 148 -15.16 22.89 3.78
N SER A 149 -15.39 23.90 2.95
CA SER A 149 -16.57 24.74 3.07
C SER A 149 -17.78 24.01 2.47
N ARG A 150 -19.01 24.38 2.86
CA ARG A 150 -20.27 23.75 2.41
C ARG A 150 -20.47 23.66 0.87
N LEU A 151 -19.56 24.19 0.04
CA LEU A 151 -19.68 24.31 -1.42
C LEU A 151 -18.38 24.02 -2.22
N ARG A 152 -17.70 22.90 -1.95
CA ARG A 152 -16.68 22.24 -2.82
C ARG A 152 -15.24 22.75 -2.78
N ASP A 153 -14.88 23.69 -1.91
CA ASP A 153 -13.48 24.08 -1.74
C ASP A 153 -12.82 23.18 -0.69
N ILE A 154 -12.30 22.03 -1.12
CA ILE A 154 -11.40 21.22 -0.30
C ILE A 154 -10.00 21.78 -0.47
N SER A 155 -9.42 22.32 0.58
CA SER A 155 -8.00 22.67 0.59
C SER A 155 -7.25 21.79 1.58
N SER A 156 -5.97 21.57 1.31
CA SER A 156 -5.10 20.87 2.24
C SER A 156 -3.74 21.55 2.41
N GLU A 157 -3.16 21.39 3.58
CA GLU A 157 -1.80 21.81 3.91
C GLU A 157 -1.02 20.57 4.34
N ILE A 158 0.23 20.42 3.86
CA ILE A 158 1.13 19.35 4.25
C ILE A 158 2.31 19.96 4.99
N THR A 159 2.59 19.44 6.18
CA THR A 159 3.79 19.78 6.94
C THR A 159 4.47 18.49 7.37
N HIS A 160 5.79 18.42 7.13
CA HIS A 160 6.63 17.33 7.61
C HIS A 160 7.42 17.81 8.82
N GLY A 161 7.54 16.98 9.85
CA GLY A 161 8.25 17.35 11.07
C GLY A 161 8.86 16.16 11.80
N TRP A 162 9.64 16.49 12.82
CA TRP A 162 10.28 15.54 13.73
C TRP A 162 9.72 15.75 15.13
N SER A 163 9.38 14.67 15.83
CA SER A 163 9.02 14.72 17.25
C SER A 163 10.04 13.92 18.06
N ARG A 164 10.56 14.52 19.14
CA ARG A 164 11.48 13.83 20.05
C ARG A 164 10.74 12.69 20.74
N TYR A 165 11.31 11.50 20.65
CA TYR A 165 10.96 10.37 21.50
C TYR A 165 11.38 10.69 22.94
N SER A 166 10.53 11.37 23.70
CA SER A 166 10.63 11.30 25.15
C SER A 166 9.97 9.99 25.55
N GLN A 167 10.76 9.03 26.04
CA GLN A 167 10.30 7.71 26.52
C GLN A 167 9.20 7.79 27.60
N ASN A 168 8.98 8.97 28.18
CA ASN A 168 7.88 9.24 29.12
C ASN A 168 6.62 9.82 28.44
N ASN A 169 6.58 9.86 27.12
CA ASN A 169 5.54 10.48 26.31
C ASN A 169 4.90 9.42 25.39
N GLY A 170 4.46 8.30 25.97
CA GLY A 170 3.41 7.43 25.39
C GLY A 170 2.06 8.15 25.25
N SER A 171 2.11 9.44 24.94
CA SER A 171 1.09 10.46 25.15
C SER A 171 1.37 11.68 24.28
N ILE A 172 1.80 11.51 23.01
CA ILE A 172 1.05 12.31 22.03
C ILE A 172 -0.31 11.63 22.03
N SER A 173 -1.17 12.05 22.97
CA SER A 173 -2.48 11.44 23.17
C SER A 173 -3.15 11.46 21.82
N ALA A 174 -3.38 10.27 21.28
CA ALA A 174 -4.11 10.09 20.05
C ALA A 174 -5.51 10.64 20.32
N SER A 175 -5.70 11.92 20.04
CA SER A 175 -6.97 12.55 20.26
C SER A 175 -7.95 11.85 19.33
N LYS A 176 -9.10 11.46 19.88
CA LYS A 176 -10.28 11.11 19.08
C LYS A 176 -11.22 12.31 18.97
N ASP A 177 -10.73 13.51 19.28
CA ASP A 177 -11.44 14.72 18.92
C ASP A 177 -11.58 14.72 17.40
N ARG A 178 -12.80 14.96 16.91
CA ARG A 178 -13.10 14.95 15.47
C ARG A 178 -12.18 15.85 14.62
N THR A 179 -11.44 16.74 15.27
CA THR A 179 -10.53 17.72 14.68
C THR A 179 -9.08 17.26 14.57
N ARG A 180 -8.63 16.25 15.33
CA ARG A 180 -7.23 15.76 15.31
C ARG A 180 -7.20 14.25 15.43
N GLN A 181 -6.88 13.54 14.36
CA GLN A 181 -6.72 12.10 14.37
C GLN A 181 -5.25 11.73 14.23
N MET A 182 -4.83 10.69 14.93
CA MET A 182 -3.46 10.17 14.86
C MET A 182 -3.49 8.72 14.43
N ALA A 183 -2.65 8.36 13.47
CA ALA A 183 -2.51 7.00 12.95
C ALA A 183 -1.04 6.68 12.65
N SER A 184 -0.76 5.43 12.29
CA SER A 184 0.56 4.97 11.87
C SER A 184 0.54 4.55 10.41
N ALA A 185 1.47 5.11 9.65
CA ALA A 185 1.72 4.74 8.27
C ALA A 185 2.55 3.45 8.23
N LEU A 186 1.84 2.32 8.17
CA LEU A 186 2.44 0.99 8.05
C LEU A 186 2.35 0.50 6.61
N VAL A 187 3.41 -0.17 6.18
CA VAL A 187 3.55 -0.77 4.86
C VAL A 187 4.06 -2.19 4.96
N ARG A 188 3.79 -2.98 3.91
CA ARG A 188 4.42 -4.28 3.70
C ARG A 188 4.69 -4.49 2.22
N ALA A 189 5.58 -5.43 1.91
CA ALA A 189 5.79 -5.84 0.52
C ALA A 189 4.49 -6.42 -0.04
N ASN A 190 4.07 -5.94 -1.21
CA ASN A 190 2.97 -6.55 -1.93
C ASN A 190 3.42 -7.94 -2.40
N VAL A 191 2.93 -8.99 -1.73
CA VAL A 191 3.22 -10.38 -2.12
C VAL A 191 2.32 -10.71 -3.30
N VAL A 192 2.73 -10.29 -4.49
CA VAL A 192 2.08 -10.72 -5.72
C VAL A 192 2.40 -12.20 -5.89
N PRO A 193 1.39 -13.09 -5.97
CA PRO A 193 1.63 -14.50 -6.24
C PRO A 193 2.45 -14.64 -7.52
N GLU A 194 3.49 -15.47 -7.49
CA GLU A 194 4.37 -15.65 -8.65
C GLU A 194 3.51 -15.93 -9.90
N PRO A 195 3.73 -15.20 -11.00
CA PRO A 195 2.85 -15.31 -12.14
C PRO A 195 2.94 -16.72 -12.73
N SER A 196 1.77 -17.34 -12.94
CA SER A 196 1.63 -18.69 -13.51
C SER A 196 2.37 -18.87 -14.84
N THR A 197 2.76 -17.79 -15.50
CA THR A 197 3.61 -17.76 -16.69
C THR A 197 4.98 -18.40 -16.47
N LEU A 198 5.61 -18.23 -15.31
CA LEU A 198 6.88 -18.88 -14.96
C LEU A 198 6.71 -20.40 -14.85
N ALA A 199 5.62 -20.84 -14.20
CA ALA A 199 5.27 -22.25 -14.11
C ALA A 199 4.95 -22.86 -15.49
N ILE A 200 4.18 -22.15 -16.32
CA ILE A 200 3.84 -22.56 -17.69
C ILE A 200 5.09 -22.61 -18.57
N LEU A 201 6.00 -21.64 -18.46
CA LEU A 201 7.26 -21.61 -19.18
C LEU A 201 8.15 -22.80 -18.78
N ALA A 202 8.28 -23.06 -17.47
CA ALA A 202 9.04 -24.20 -16.96
C ALA A 202 8.46 -25.53 -17.46
N LEU A 203 7.14 -25.71 -17.41
CA LEU A 203 6.46 -26.88 -17.97
C LEU A 203 6.67 -27.00 -19.48
N GLY A 204 6.64 -25.89 -20.21
CA GLY A 204 6.96 -25.84 -21.64
C GLY A 204 8.38 -26.30 -21.95
N MET A 205 9.37 -25.82 -21.18
CA MET A 205 10.78 -26.22 -21.33
C MET A 205 11.01 -27.69 -21.00
N ILE A 206 10.39 -28.21 -19.93
CA ILE A 206 10.43 -29.63 -19.56
C ILE A 206 9.81 -30.49 -20.69
N GLY A 207 8.67 -30.05 -21.22
CA GLY A 207 8.03 -30.69 -22.37
C GLY A 207 8.95 -30.74 -23.59
N LEU A 208 9.65 -29.65 -23.89
CA LEU A 208 10.60 -29.56 -25.01
C LEU A 208 11.82 -30.46 -24.80
N ALA A 209 12.40 -30.44 -23.60
CA ALA A 209 13.55 -31.26 -23.22
C ALA A 209 13.23 -32.76 -23.26
N SER A 210 12.03 -33.15 -22.82
CA SER A 210 11.58 -34.56 -22.84
C SER A 210 11.61 -35.18 -24.24
N ARG A 211 11.40 -34.38 -25.30
CA ARG A 211 11.47 -34.85 -26.69
C ARG A 211 12.90 -35.13 -27.15
N ARG A 212 13.90 -34.44 -26.61
CA ARG A 212 15.32 -34.62 -26.99
C ARG A 212 15.92 -35.90 -26.42
N PHE A 213 15.47 -36.37 -25.27
CA PHE A 213 16.01 -37.58 -24.63
C PHE A 213 15.54 -38.91 -25.25
N LYS A 214 14.68 -38.89 -26.27
CA LYS A 214 14.10 -40.11 -26.86
C LYS A 214 14.87 -40.69 -28.05
N LYS A 215 16.04 -40.16 -28.41
CA LYS A 215 16.82 -40.57 -29.60
C LYS A 215 18.09 -41.39 -29.32
N GLN A 216 18.23 -41.97 -28.13
CA GLN A 216 19.30 -42.93 -27.83
C GLN A 216 18.74 -44.20 -27.17
N SER A 217 18.16 -45.07 -27.98
CA SER A 217 18.21 -46.54 -27.83
C SER A 217 17.67 -47.21 -29.08
#